data_AF-A0A6N4TI87-F1
#
_entry.id   AF-A0A6N4TI87-F1
#
_cell.length_a   1.000
_cell.length_b   1.000
_cell.length_c   1.000
_cell.angle_alpha   90.00
_cell.angle_beta   90.00
_cell.angle_gamma   90.00
#
_symmetry.space_group_name_H-M   'P 1'
#
loop_
_entity.id
_entity.type
_entity.pdbx_description
1 polymer ?
#
loop_
_entity_poly.entity_id
_entity_poly.type
_entity_poly.pdbx_seq_one_letter_code
_entity_poly.pdbx_strand_id
1 'polypeptide(L)' 'MLTPKDILYMQDLLDQTFVLYKRIQHESTLLQTKEIITCFQNTEKQLCKNYKQLVSILQEEVKNE' A
#
# COMPACT_ATOMS: atom_id res chain seq x y z
N MET A 1 -11.41 16.70 9.00
CA MET A 1 -12.19 16.95 7.78
C MET A 1 -11.24 17.17 6.62
N LEU A 2 -10.88 16.06 5.98
CA LEU A 2 -10.16 16.04 4.71
C LEU A 2 -11.00 16.73 3.64
N THR A 3 -10.34 17.47 2.74
CA THR A 3 -11.03 18.03 1.57
C THR A 3 -11.23 16.96 0.50
N PRO A 4 -12.15 17.16 -0.46
CA PRO A 4 -12.30 16.24 -1.60
C PRO A 4 -11.00 16.01 -2.37
N LYS A 5 -10.10 17.01 -2.44
CA LYS A 5 -8.78 16.85 -3.07
C LYS A 5 -7.87 15.93 -2.25
N ASP A 6 -7.90 16.04 -0.92
CA ASP A 6 -7.09 15.18 -0.05
C ASP A 6 -7.53 13.71 -0.19
N ILE A 7 -8.84 13.46 -0.27
CA ILE A 7 -9.39 12.11 -0.51
C ILE A 7 -8.93 11.57 -1.87
N LEU A 8 -8.95 12.39 -2.92
CA LEU A 8 -8.47 12.00 -4.26
C LEU A 8 -6.99 11.57 -4.22
N TYR A 9 -6.12 12.38 -3.58
CA TYR A 9 -4.70 12.04 -3.46
C TYR A 9 -4.46 10.79 -2.61
N MET A 10 -5.26 10.56 -1.56
CA MET A 10 -5.18 9.34 -0.77
C MET A 10 -5.63 8.11 -1.56
N GLN A 11 -6.65 8.22 -2.40
CA GLN A 11 -7.05 7.16 -3.32
C GLN A 11 -5.94 6.82 -4.32
N ASP A 12 -5.33 7.84 -4.94
CA ASP A 12 -4.19 7.63 -5.85
C ASP A 12 -3.03 6.90 -5.15
N LEU A 13 -2.74 7.25 -3.89
CA LEU A 13 -1.71 6.58 -3.09
C LEU A 13 -2.07 5.11 -2.79
N LEU A 14 -3.33 4.81 -2.49
CA LEU A 14 -3.81 3.43 -2.29
C LEU A 14 -3.64 2.60 -3.57
N ASP A 15 -4.04 3.14 -4.71
CA ASP A 15 -3.96 2.46 -6.00
C ASP A 15 -2.51 2.20 -6.40
N GLN A 16 -1.64 3.21 -6.28
CA GLN A 16 -0.21 3.04 -6.56
C GLN A 16 0.46 2.02 -5.63
N THR A 17 0.09 2.03 -4.34
CA THR A 17 0.58 1.06 -3.35
C THR A 17 0.16 -0.36 -3.74
N PHE A 18 -1.07 -0.55 -4.19
CA PHE A 18 -1.59 -1.85 -4.63
C PHE A 18 -0.94 -2.35 -5.92
N VAL A 19 -0.70 -1.46 -6.89
CA VAL A 19 0.04 -1.79 -8.12
C VAL A 19 1.48 -2.21 -7.79
N LEU A 20 2.15 -1.48 -6.91
CA LEU A 20 3.51 -1.83 -6.47
C LEU A 20 3.54 -3.19 -5.75
N TYR A 21 2.55 -3.46 -4.88
CA TYR A 21 2.38 -4.76 -4.24
C TYR A 21 2.29 -5.91 -5.26
N LYS A 22 1.43 -5.78 -6.26
CA LYS A 22 1.28 -6.79 -7.33
C LYS A 22 2.58 -7.01 -8.10
N ARG A 23 3.31 -5.94 -8.40
CA ARG A 23 4.60 -6.03 -9.09
C ARG A 23 5.64 -6.77 -8.26
N ILE A 24 5.75 -6.46 -6.97
CA ILE A 24 6.67 -7.15 -6.06
C ILE A 24 6.32 -8.64 -5.94
N GLN A 25 5.03 -8.97 -5.83
CA GLN A 25 4.58 -10.36 -5.85
C GLN A 25 5.03 -11.10 -7.12
N HIS A 26 4.83 -10.48 -8.28
CA HIS A 26 5.26 -11.05 -9.56
C HIS A 26 6.78 -11.27 -9.62
N GLU A 27 7.57 -10.23 -9.32
CA GLU A 27 9.04 -10.31 -9.34
C GLU A 27 9.59 -11.34 -8.33
N SER A 28 8.95 -11.47 -7.16
CA SER A 28 9.30 -12.47 -6.15
C SER A 28 9.13 -13.91 -6.65
N THR A 29 8.21 -14.16 -7.59
CA THR A 29 8.08 -15.49 -8.23
C THR A 29 9.19 -15.79 -9.24
N LEU A 30 9.82 -14.75 -9.79
CA LEU A 30 10.85 -14.86 -10.82
C LEU A 30 12.27 -14.90 -10.23
N LEU A 31 12.50 -14.16 -9.14
CA LEU A 31 13.82 -14.00 -8.53
C LEU A 31 13.99 -14.94 -7.32
N GLN A 32 14.93 -15.88 -7.43
CA GLN A 32 15.13 -16.95 -6.44
C GLN A 32 16.29 -16.73 -5.46
N THR A 33 16.94 -15.55 -5.49
CA THR A 33 18.02 -15.25 -4.54
C THR A 33 17.46 -14.92 -3.16
N LYS A 34 17.98 -15.58 -2.12
CA LYS A 34 17.51 -15.45 -0.73
C LYS A 34 17.49 -14.01 -0.21
N GLU A 35 18.46 -13.19 -0.58
CA GLU A 35 18.52 -11.77 -0.22
C GLU A 35 17.39 -10.95 -0.85
N ILE A 36 17.09 -11.22 -2.12
CA ILE A 36 16.01 -10.55 -2.87
C ILE A 36 14.66 -10.93 -2.28
N ILE A 37 14.44 -12.22 -1.98
CA ILE A 37 13.20 -12.70 -1.35
C ILE A 37 12.99 -12.01 0.01
N THR A 38 14.04 -11.91 0.84
CA THR A 38 13.96 -11.25 2.14
C THR A 38 13.64 -9.76 1.99
N CYS A 39 14.24 -9.08 1.02
CA CYS A 39 13.96 -7.68 0.70
C CYS A 39 12.50 -7.48 0.25
N PHE A 40 12.00 -8.34 -0.64
CA PHE A 40 10.62 -8.28 -1.12
C PHE A 40 9.61 -8.56 -0.01
N GLN A 41 9.84 -9.56 0.83
CA GLN A 41 8.98 -9.84 1.99
C GLN A 41 8.92 -8.66 2.97
N ASN A 42 10.06 -8.01 3.24
CA ASN A 42 10.07 -6.83 4.09
C ASN A 42 9.31 -5.66 3.44
N THR A 43 9.53 -5.41 2.16
CA THR A 43 8.83 -4.37 1.41
C THR A 43 7.33 -4.61 1.37
N GLU A 44 6.91 -5.86 1.09
CA GLU A 44 5.50 -6.28 1.11
C GLU A 44 4.83 -5.99 2.46
N LYS A 45 5.52 -6.34 3.56
CA LYS A 45 5.02 -6.10 4.91
C LYS A 45 4.82 -4.61 5.19
N GLN A 46 5.74 -3.74 4.75
CA GLN A 46 5.61 -2.29 4.92
C GLN A 46 4.48 -1.73 4.05
N LEU A 47 4.36 -2.16 2.79
CA LEU A 47 3.27 -1.73 1.90
C LEU A 47 1.90 -2.10 2.47
N CYS A 48 1.75 -3.33 2.96
CA CYS A 48 0.51 -3.78 3.59
C CYS A 48 0.16 -2.96 4.85
N LYS A 49 1.17 -2.63 5.68
CA LYS A 49 0.99 -1.76 6.85
C LYS A 49 0.52 -0.36 6.45
N ASN A 50 1.20 0.26 5.48
CA ASN A 50 0.89 1.61 5.01
C ASN A 50 -0.50 1.68 4.39
N TYR A 51 -0.86 0.69 3.57
CA TYR A 51 -2.19 0.57 2.96
C TYR A 51 -3.28 0.51 4.04
N LYS A 52 -3.14 -0.39 5.03
CA LYS A 52 -4.11 -0.52 6.12
C LYS A 52 -4.25 0.75 6.95
N GLN A 53 -3.13 1.43 7.22
CA GLN A 53 -3.16 2.69 7.96
C GLN A 53 -3.89 3.78 7.20
N LEU A 54 -3.63 3.92 5.89
CA LEU A 54 -4.28 4.92 5.05
C LEU A 54 -5.79 4.64 4.90
N VAL A 55 -6.18 3.38 4.78
CA VAL A 55 -7.60 2.97 4.81
C VAL A 55 -8.26 3.32 6.14
N SER A 56 -7.58 3.09 7.27
CA SER A 56 -8.12 3.44 8.60
C SER A 56 -8.39 4.93 8.72
N ILE A 57 -7.47 5.78 8.26
CA ILE A 57 -7.62 7.24 8.27
C ILE A 57 -8.85 7.66 7.46
N LEU A 58 -9.01 7.10 6.25
CA LEU A 58 -10.17 7.39 5.41
C LEU A 58 -11.49 6.92 6.05
N GLN A 59 -11.49 5.76 6.70
CA GLN A 59 -12.66 5.24 7.39
C GLN A 59 -13.05 6.07 8.63
N GLU A 60 -12.07 6.63 9.34
CA GLU A 60 -12.31 7.53 10.47
C GLU A 60 -12.92 8.85 10.02
N GLU A 61 -12.45 9.41 8.90
CA GLU A 61 -13.02 10.64 8.35
C GLU A 61 -14.47 10.44 7.89
N VAL A 62 -14.81 9.30 7.27
CA VAL A 62 -16.20 8.96 6.88
C VAL A 62 -17.11 8.74 8.09
N LYS A 63 -16.58 8.25 9.23
CA LYS A 63 -17.37 8.07 10.47
C LYS A 63 -17.59 9.36 11.24
N ASN A 64 -16.77 10.37 10.98
CA ASN A 64 -16.83 11.68 11.62
C ASN A 64 -17.61 12.72 10.78
N GLU A 65 -18.10 12.34 9.60
CA GLU A 65 -19.13 13.04 8.80
C GLU A 65 -20.54 12.55 9.17
#